data_AF-A0A934RMU9-F1
#
_entry.id   AF-A0A934RMU9-F1
#
_cell.length_a   1.000
_cell.length_b   1.000
_cell.length_c   1.000
_cell.angle_alpha   90.00
_cell.angle_beta   90.00
_cell.angle_gamma   90.00
#
_symmetry.space_group_name_H-M   'P 1'
#
loop_
_entity.id
_entity.type
_entity.pdbx_description
1 polymer ?
#
loop_
_entity_poly.entity_id
_entity_poly.type
_entity_poly.pdbx_seq_one_letter_code
_entity_poly.pdbx_strand_id
1 'polypeptide(L)'
;MKILLISWLAAGSLWAQKATSFYSTTEVKSVAVLSSSRWEKEPEIDHFVHLCPGYGGYELLHRSGDSRSWLDVRFGGVTSELADETMQQAQGAFPFKENDVVEWRGYVTDDMFTPYAIIYRLTVQDLEDPGKNHSRLVVIALNEGKARLMGVFSGARASEQARARADTLL
;
A
#
# COMPACT_ATOMS: atom_id res chain seq x y z
N MET A 1 36.30 43.12 -35.69
CA MET A 1 35.00 42.93 -35.02
C MET A 1 34.90 41.47 -34.58
N LYS A 2 34.97 41.19 -33.28
CA LYS A 2 34.78 39.84 -32.71
C LYS A 2 33.37 39.79 -32.12
N ILE A 3 32.53 38.91 -32.64
CA ILE A 3 31.18 38.66 -32.11
C ILE A 3 31.32 37.65 -30.97
N LEU A 4 30.95 38.06 -29.76
CA LEU A 4 30.87 37.18 -28.59
C LEU A 4 29.49 36.51 -28.57
N LEU A 5 29.45 35.20 -28.78
CA LEU A 5 28.25 34.38 -28.56
C LEU A 5 28.17 34.04 -27.07
N ILE A 6 27.22 34.65 -26.35
CA ILE A 6 26.89 34.28 -24.98
C ILE A 6 25.86 33.15 -25.06
N SER A 7 26.32 31.91 -24.87
CA SER A 7 25.46 30.74 -24.71
C SER A 7 24.77 30.81 -23.35
N TRP A 8 23.47 31.07 -23.34
CA TRP A 8 22.62 30.88 -22.17
C TRP A 8 22.43 29.39 -21.94
N LEU A 9 23.23 28.82 -21.03
CA LEU A 9 22.92 27.54 -20.41
C LEU A 9 21.69 27.76 -19.53
N ALA A 10 20.51 27.39 -20.04
CA ALA A 10 19.33 27.25 -19.20
C ALA A 10 19.61 26.12 -18.20
N ALA A 11 20.00 26.48 -16.98
CA ALA A 11 19.99 25.58 -15.85
C ALA A 11 18.52 25.27 -15.55
N GLY A 12 18.00 24.20 -16.14
CA GLY A 12 16.73 23.62 -15.74
C GLY A 12 16.84 23.26 -14.26
N SER A 13 16.08 23.96 -13.42
CA SER A 13 15.94 23.63 -12.01
C SER A 13 15.22 22.28 -11.91
N LEU A 14 16.01 21.21 -11.72
CA LEU A 14 15.56 19.95 -11.16
C LEU A 14 15.11 20.21 -9.73
N TRP A 15 13.89 20.72 -9.56
CA TRP A 15 13.23 20.67 -8.26
C TRP A 15 13.02 19.19 -7.94
N ALA A 16 13.84 18.67 -7.03
CA ALA A 16 13.64 17.33 -6.49
C ALA A 16 12.20 17.25 -5.96
N GLN A 17 11.40 16.37 -6.55
CA GLN A 17 10.03 16.17 -6.11
C GLN A 17 10.05 15.77 -4.63
N LYS A 18 9.24 16.43 -3.80
CA LYS A 18 9.20 16.15 -2.36
C LYS A 18 8.19 15.05 -2.08
N ALA A 19 8.64 13.94 -1.50
CA ALA A 19 7.75 12.88 -1.05
C ALA A 19 6.72 13.41 -0.03
N THR A 20 5.46 13.02 -0.23
CA THR A 20 4.29 13.46 0.55
C THR A 20 3.40 12.26 0.87
N SER A 21 2.71 12.31 2.01
CA SER A 21 1.74 11.27 2.42
C SER A 21 0.31 11.76 2.33
N PHE A 22 -0.55 10.96 1.72
CA PHE A 22 -2.02 11.06 1.83
C PHE A 22 -2.53 9.80 2.53
N TYR A 23 -3.76 9.82 3.07
CA TYR A 23 -4.29 8.68 3.85
C TYR A 23 -5.69 8.33 3.41
N SER A 24 -5.93 7.05 3.14
CA SER A 24 -7.27 6.51 2.91
C SER A 24 -7.69 5.55 4.02
N THR A 25 -8.95 5.11 3.95
CA THR A 25 -9.55 4.20 4.92
C THR A 25 -10.06 2.92 4.26
N THR A 26 -10.05 1.84 5.02
CA THR A 26 -10.63 0.53 4.70
C THR A 26 -11.80 0.18 5.63
N GLU A 27 -12.27 1.16 6.41
CA GLU A 27 -13.40 1.00 7.35
C GLU A 27 -14.67 0.62 6.60
N VAL A 28 -15.37 -0.42 7.07
CA VAL A 28 -16.50 -1.06 6.38
C VAL A 28 -17.61 -0.08 5.96
N LYS A 29 -17.87 0.97 6.75
CA LYS A 29 -18.92 1.96 6.45
C LYS A 29 -18.57 2.92 5.29
N SER A 30 -17.30 2.94 4.88
CA SER A 30 -16.73 3.88 3.90
C SER A 30 -16.33 3.20 2.60
N VAL A 31 -16.68 1.92 2.43
CA VAL A 31 -16.22 1.06 1.32
C VAL A 31 -17.40 0.31 0.70
N ALA A 32 -17.24 -0.12 -0.55
CA ALA A 32 -18.22 -1.01 -1.17
C ALA A 32 -17.91 -2.46 -0.81
N VAL A 33 -18.91 -3.19 -0.29
CA VAL A 33 -18.77 -4.63 0.00
C VAL A 33 -19.07 -5.41 -1.27
N LEU A 34 -18.06 -6.06 -1.84
CA LEU A 34 -18.19 -6.84 -3.09
C LEU A 34 -18.61 -8.29 -2.81
N SER A 35 -18.03 -8.92 -1.79
CA SER A 35 -18.47 -10.23 -1.29
C SER A 35 -18.33 -10.33 0.23
N SER A 36 -19.09 -11.24 0.83
CA SER A 36 -18.98 -11.58 2.24
C SER A 36 -19.64 -12.93 2.52
N SER A 37 -18.96 -13.77 3.30
CA SER A 37 -19.45 -15.03 3.87
C SER A 37 -20.84 -14.90 4.51
N ARG A 38 -21.16 -13.73 5.09
CA ARG A 38 -22.45 -13.45 5.76
C ARG A 38 -23.67 -13.52 4.83
N TRP A 39 -23.44 -13.45 3.53
CA TRP A 39 -24.48 -13.56 2.50
C TRP A 39 -24.62 -14.97 1.95
N GLU A 40 -23.74 -15.88 2.36
CA GLU A 40 -23.77 -17.28 1.96
C GLU A 40 -24.62 -18.09 2.93
N LYS A 41 -25.26 -19.14 2.41
CA LYS A 41 -26.15 -19.98 3.22
C LYS A 41 -25.36 -20.84 4.22
N GLU A 42 -24.24 -21.40 3.78
CA GLU A 42 -23.41 -22.36 4.50
C GLU A 42 -21.93 -22.10 4.16
N PRO A 43 -21.35 -20.95 4.61
CA PRO A 43 -19.97 -20.62 4.32
C PRO A 43 -19.01 -21.59 5.02
N GLU A 44 -18.02 -22.12 4.28
CA GLU A 44 -16.98 -22.98 4.85
C GLU A 44 -16.03 -22.18 5.76
N ILE A 45 -15.74 -20.93 5.39
CA ILE A 45 -14.88 -20.01 6.13
C ILE A 45 -15.46 -18.59 6.16
N ASP A 46 -15.08 -17.82 7.18
CA ASP A 46 -15.31 -16.39 7.16
C ASP A 46 -14.39 -15.69 6.15
N HIS A 47 -14.97 -14.85 5.32
CA HIS A 47 -14.25 -14.12 4.27
C HIS A 47 -15.03 -12.89 3.82
N PHE A 48 -14.30 -11.93 3.23
CA PHE A 48 -14.90 -10.79 2.55
C PHE A 48 -13.98 -10.22 1.47
N VAL A 49 -14.58 -9.45 0.56
CA VAL A 49 -13.86 -8.55 -0.34
C VAL A 49 -14.51 -7.17 -0.28
N HIS A 50 -13.77 -6.18 0.16
CA HIS A 50 -14.18 -4.78 0.15
C HIS A 50 -13.40 -4.00 -0.90
N LEU A 51 -14.11 -3.17 -1.65
CA LEU A 51 -13.52 -2.20 -2.56
C LEU A 51 -13.40 -0.86 -1.85
N CYS A 52 -12.15 -0.47 -1.58
CA CYS A 52 -11.82 0.75 -0.84
C CYS A 52 -11.31 1.84 -1.82
N PRO A 53 -11.81 3.08 -1.72
CA PRO A 53 -11.31 4.19 -2.51
C PRO A 53 -9.81 4.44 -2.28
N GLY A 54 -9.11 4.82 -3.35
CA GLY A 54 -7.70 5.21 -3.32
C GLY A 54 -7.44 6.54 -4.01
N TYR A 55 -6.17 6.76 -4.37
CA TYR A 55 -5.71 7.98 -5.04
C TYR A 55 -5.15 7.69 -6.42
N GLY A 56 -5.10 8.69 -7.31
CA GLY A 56 -4.44 8.56 -8.61
C GLY A 56 -5.02 7.48 -9.52
N GLY A 57 -6.32 7.20 -9.43
CA GLY A 57 -6.99 6.14 -10.21
C GLY A 57 -6.81 4.73 -9.65
N TYR A 58 -6.06 4.57 -8.55
CA TYR A 58 -5.96 3.29 -7.84
C TYR A 58 -7.12 3.09 -6.89
N GLU A 59 -7.50 1.82 -6.74
CA GLU A 59 -8.42 1.32 -5.72
C GLU A 59 -7.74 0.19 -4.96
N LEU A 60 -8.21 -0.10 -3.76
CA LEU A 60 -7.71 -1.20 -2.94
C LEU A 60 -8.79 -2.25 -2.79
N LEU A 61 -8.42 -3.52 -2.88
CA LEU A 61 -9.29 -4.62 -2.48
C LEU A 61 -8.80 -5.13 -1.13
N HIS A 62 -9.53 -4.79 -0.06
CA HIS A 62 -9.29 -5.38 1.25
C HIS A 62 -9.96 -6.75 1.28
N ARG A 63 -9.14 -7.79 1.28
CA ARG A 63 -9.58 -9.18 1.29
C ARG A 63 -9.34 -9.80 2.65
N SER A 64 -10.26 -10.68 3.05
CA SER A 64 -10.12 -11.53 4.22
C SER A 64 -10.52 -12.96 3.89
N GLY A 65 -9.88 -13.93 4.53
CA GLY A 65 -10.23 -15.34 4.49
C GLY A 65 -9.43 -16.12 5.53
N ASP A 66 -10.10 -17.03 6.25
CA ASP A 66 -9.48 -17.89 7.27
C ASP A 66 -8.64 -17.09 8.29
N SER A 67 -9.25 -16.06 8.89
CA SER A 67 -8.61 -15.15 9.87
C SER A 67 -7.38 -14.39 9.36
N ARG A 68 -7.16 -14.32 8.04
CA ARG A 68 -6.08 -13.55 7.41
C ARG A 68 -6.67 -12.45 6.56
N SER A 69 -5.99 -11.31 6.47
CA SER A 69 -6.42 -10.23 5.59
C SER A 69 -5.25 -9.42 5.05
N TRP A 70 -5.42 -8.91 3.83
CA TRP A 70 -4.39 -8.19 3.08
C TRP A 70 -5.05 -7.19 2.12
N LEU A 71 -4.20 -6.41 1.43
CA LEU A 71 -4.63 -5.51 0.37
C LEU A 71 -4.08 -5.96 -0.98
N ASP A 72 -4.95 -6.16 -1.95
CA ASP A 72 -4.60 -6.13 -3.36
C ASP A 72 -4.79 -4.72 -3.91
N VAL A 73 -4.12 -4.42 -5.02
CA VAL A 73 -4.21 -3.11 -5.69
C VAL A 73 -4.91 -3.27 -7.03
N ARG A 74 -5.88 -2.39 -7.33
CA ARG A 74 -6.56 -2.35 -8.61
C ARG A 74 -6.32 -1.01 -9.31
N PHE A 75 -6.07 -1.06 -10.61
CA PHE A 75 -5.96 0.12 -11.47
C PHE A 75 -6.56 -0.18 -12.84
N GLY A 76 -7.46 0.68 -13.33
CA GLY A 76 -8.09 0.48 -14.64
C GLY A 76 -8.79 -0.88 -14.81
N GLY A 77 -9.33 -1.45 -13.72
CA GLY A 77 -9.96 -2.77 -13.72
C GLY A 77 -8.99 -3.97 -13.63
N VAL A 78 -7.68 -3.74 -13.67
CA VAL A 78 -6.66 -4.79 -13.50
C VAL A 78 -6.25 -4.86 -12.03
N THR A 79 -6.31 -6.05 -11.44
CA THR A 79 -5.92 -6.30 -10.05
C THR A 79 -4.56 -6.99 -9.99
N SER A 80 -3.65 -6.43 -9.19
CA SER A 80 -2.43 -7.11 -8.75
C SER A 80 -2.75 -7.87 -7.46
N GLU A 81 -2.77 -9.19 -7.52
CA GLU A 81 -3.00 -10.07 -6.37
C GLU A 81 -1.71 -10.20 -5.57
N LEU A 82 -1.77 -9.87 -4.28
CA LEU A 82 -0.59 -9.72 -3.41
C LEU A 82 -0.65 -10.65 -2.19
N ALA A 83 -1.63 -11.55 -2.14
CA ALA A 83 -1.85 -12.48 -1.03
C ALA A 83 -0.60 -13.30 -0.73
N ASP A 84 -0.10 -14.05 -1.71
CA ASP A 84 1.01 -14.99 -1.53
C ASP A 84 2.28 -14.28 -1.06
N GLU A 85 2.66 -13.19 -1.74
CA GLU A 85 3.83 -12.38 -1.37
C GLU A 85 3.69 -11.81 0.05
N THR A 86 2.51 -11.29 0.39
CA THR A 86 2.23 -10.72 1.71
C THR A 86 2.34 -11.79 2.79
N MET A 87 1.68 -12.93 2.61
CA MET A 87 1.67 -14.02 3.60
C MET A 87 3.06 -14.62 3.78
N GLN A 88 3.82 -14.80 2.71
CA GLN A 88 5.18 -15.32 2.76
C GLN A 88 6.13 -14.40 3.54
N GLN A 89 5.99 -13.08 3.39
CA GLN A 89 6.89 -12.10 4.02
C GLN A 89 6.43 -11.60 5.39
N ALA A 90 5.18 -11.84 5.79
CA ALA A 90 4.62 -11.37 7.06
C ALA A 90 5.37 -11.87 8.30
N GLN A 91 6.03 -13.05 8.20
CA GLN A 91 6.82 -13.68 9.28
C GLN A 91 6.02 -13.85 10.57
N GLY A 92 5.00 -14.71 10.52
CA GLY A 92 4.14 -15.09 11.64
C GLY A 92 2.93 -15.91 11.17
N ALA A 93 2.09 -16.34 12.10
CA ALA A 93 0.81 -16.98 11.79
C ALA A 93 -0.31 -15.94 11.63
N PHE A 94 -1.34 -16.31 10.87
CA PHE A 94 -2.57 -15.53 10.64
C PHE A 94 -2.35 -14.02 10.41
N PRO A 95 -1.58 -13.58 9.39
CA PRO A 95 -1.42 -12.16 9.11
C PRO A 95 -2.74 -11.49 8.77
N PHE A 96 -3.10 -10.43 9.49
CA PHE A 96 -4.32 -9.66 9.25
C PHE A 96 -4.06 -8.16 9.30
N LYS A 97 -4.77 -7.39 8.50
CA LYS A 97 -4.72 -5.92 8.49
C LYS A 97 -5.17 -5.38 9.86
N GLU A 98 -4.28 -4.65 10.53
CA GLU A 98 -4.42 -4.29 11.95
C GLU A 98 -5.44 -3.17 12.22
N ASN A 99 -5.58 -2.23 11.29
CA ASN A 99 -6.44 -1.05 11.44
C ASN A 99 -6.98 -0.61 10.08
N ASP A 100 -7.82 0.41 10.07
CA ASP A 100 -8.46 0.87 8.84
C ASP A 100 -7.59 1.78 7.96
N VAL A 101 -6.43 2.24 8.42
CA VAL A 101 -5.63 3.25 7.72
C VAL A 101 -4.76 2.64 6.64
N VAL A 102 -4.62 3.36 5.52
CA VAL A 102 -3.59 3.12 4.50
C VAL A 102 -2.91 4.44 4.19
N GLU A 103 -1.59 4.47 4.32
CA GLU A 103 -0.77 5.60 3.91
C GLU A 103 -0.41 5.46 2.44
N TRP A 104 -0.59 6.52 1.66
CA TRP A 104 -0.21 6.62 0.27
C TRP A 104 1.01 7.53 0.16
N ARG A 105 2.11 7.01 -0.38
CA ARG A 105 3.32 7.78 -0.67
C ARG A 105 3.29 8.23 -2.12
N GLY A 106 3.56 9.51 -2.34
CA GLY A 106 3.48 10.14 -3.64
C GLY A 106 4.21 11.48 -3.67
N TYR A 107 3.97 12.24 -4.73
CA TYR A 107 4.39 13.63 -4.86
C TYR A 107 3.24 14.46 -5.37
N VAL A 108 3.32 15.78 -5.17
CA VAL A 108 2.35 16.74 -5.68
C VAL A 108 3.00 17.54 -6.80
N THR A 109 2.34 17.62 -7.95
CA THR A 109 2.73 18.48 -9.08
C THR A 109 1.45 19.12 -9.61
N ASP A 110 1.46 20.44 -9.78
CA ASP A 110 0.30 21.21 -10.23
C ASP A 110 -0.99 20.88 -9.45
N ASP A 111 -0.88 20.85 -8.11
CA ASP A 111 -1.95 20.49 -7.15
C ASP A 111 -2.54 19.08 -7.30
N MET A 112 -1.93 18.23 -8.14
CA MET A 112 -2.33 16.84 -8.33
C MET A 112 -1.39 15.90 -7.55
N PHE A 113 -1.98 15.06 -6.70
CA PHE A 113 -1.24 14.01 -5.99
C PHE A 113 -1.09 12.76 -6.88
N THR A 114 0.16 12.37 -7.13
CA THR A 114 0.51 11.15 -7.88
C THR A 114 1.13 10.13 -6.92
N PRO A 115 0.42 9.04 -6.57
CA PRO A 115 0.94 8.03 -5.67
C PRO A 115 1.88 7.05 -6.40
N TYR A 116 2.97 6.65 -5.74
CA TYR A 116 3.89 5.60 -6.20
C TYR A 116 3.98 4.40 -5.27
N ALA A 117 3.46 4.50 -4.04
CA ALA A 117 3.41 3.37 -3.10
C ALA A 117 2.28 3.49 -2.09
N ILE A 118 1.91 2.37 -1.48
CA ILE A 118 1.09 2.34 -0.26
C ILE A 118 1.85 1.66 0.88
N ILE A 119 1.50 2.06 2.10
CA ILE A 119 1.98 1.47 3.34
C ILE A 119 0.77 1.16 4.22
N TYR A 120 0.65 -0.08 4.67
CA TYR A 120 -0.39 -0.46 5.62
C TYR A 120 0.17 -1.40 6.69
N ARG A 121 -0.61 -1.57 7.75
CA ARG A 121 -0.19 -2.32 8.93
C ARG A 121 -0.85 -3.68 8.97
N LEU A 122 -0.04 -4.71 9.19
CA LEU A 122 -0.47 -6.04 9.58
C LEU A 122 -0.21 -6.26 11.06
N THR A 123 -1.05 -7.05 11.69
CA THR A 123 -0.73 -7.80 12.89
C THR A 123 -0.51 -9.26 12.50
N VAL A 124 0.50 -9.89 13.09
CA VAL A 124 0.82 -11.30 12.89
C VAL A 124 0.96 -11.97 14.24
N GLN A 125 0.44 -13.19 14.38
CA GLN A 125 0.62 -13.99 15.59
C GLN A 125 2.03 -14.57 15.63
N ASP A 126 2.65 -14.55 16.82
CA ASP A 126 3.94 -15.21 17.05
C ASP A 126 3.80 -16.73 16.95
N LEU A 127 4.76 -17.38 16.28
CA LEU A 127 4.75 -18.83 16.04
C LEU A 127 5.10 -19.66 17.29
N GLU A 128 5.89 -19.09 18.20
CA GLU A 128 6.37 -19.75 19.42
C GLU A 128 5.51 -19.39 20.64
N ASP A 129 4.85 -18.23 20.62
CA ASP A 129 3.95 -17.76 21.68
C ASP A 129 2.62 -17.25 21.10
N PRO A 130 1.62 -18.12 20.89
CA PRO A 130 0.33 -17.75 20.29
C PRO A 130 -0.44 -16.65 21.05
N GLY A 131 -0.08 -16.35 22.30
CA GLY A 131 -0.65 -15.25 23.07
C GLY A 131 -0.07 -13.87 22.69
N LYS A 132 0.96 -13.83 21.85
CA LYS A 132 1.63 -12.61 21.41
C LYS A 132 1.38 -12.33 19.93
N ASN A 133 1.22 -11.04 19.66
CA ASN A 133 1.06 -10.49 18.34
C ASN A 133 2.16 -9.49 18.05
N HIS A 134 2.61 -9.45 16.81
CA HIS A 134 3.57 -8.46 16.34
C HIS A 134 2.98 -7.59 15.26
N SER A 135 3.29 -6.29 15.32
CA SER A 135 2.94 -5.36 14.24
C SER A 135 4.01 -5.37 13.14
N ARG A 136 3.55 -5.23 11.89
CA ARG A 136 4.36 -5.18 10.68
C ARG A 136 3.84 -4.08 9.76
N LEU A 137 4.73 -3.39 9.05
CA LEU A 137 4.36 -2.46 7.98
C LEU A 137 4.70 -3.07 6.63
N VAL A 138 3.69 -3.16 5.78
CA VAL A 138 3.79 -3.68 4.41
C VAL A 138 3.94 -2.49 3.48
N VAL A 139 4.93 -2.54 2.57
CA VAL A 139 5.12 -1.52 1.53
C VAL A 139 4.84 -2.14 0.17
N ILE A 140 3.92 -1.56 -0.59
CA ILE A 140 3.60 -1.99 -1.96
C ILE A 140 3.93 -0.85 -2.93
N ALA A 141 4.72 -1.13 -3.96
CA ALA A 141 4.93 -0.22 -5.07
C ALA A 141 3.72 -0.23 -6.00
N LEU A 142 3.32 0.94 -6.49
CA LEU A 142 2.25 1.13 -7.46
C LEU A 142 2.84 1.28 -8.86
N ASN A 143 2.24 0.59 -9.84
CA ASN A 143 2.66 0.64 -11.24
C ASN A 143 1.50 0.19 -12.15
N GLU A 144 0.40 0.95 -12.17
CA GLU A 144 -0.72 0.84 -13.09
C GLU A 144 -1.13 -0.61 -13.46
N GLY A 145 -1.62 -1.36 -12.47
CA GLY A 145 -2.04 -2.76 -12.64
C GLY A 145 -0.94 -3.79 -12.43
N LYS A 146 0.30 -3.36 -12.13
CA LYS A 146 1.46 -4.20 -11.79
C LYS A 146 2.06 -3.81 -10.44
N ALA A 147 1.21 -3.61 -9.44
CA ALA A 147 1.67 -3.37 -8.09
C ALA A 147 2.46 -4.58 -7.56
N ARG A 148 3.43 -4.33 -6.69
CA ARG A 148 4.31 -5.38 -6.15
C ARG A 148 4.69 -5.12 -4.70
N LEU A 149 4.89 -6.18 -3.92
CA LEU A 149 5.40 -6.05 -2.56
C LEU A 149 6.88 -5.61 -2.58
N MET A 150 7.19 -4.54 -1.86
CA MET A 150 8.55 -3.99 -1.74
C MET A 150 9.27 -4.41 -0.46
N GLY A 151 8.52 -4.90 0.53
CA GLY A 151 9.02 -5.45 1.78
C GLY A 151 8.02 -5.34 2.93
N VAL A 152 8.35 -6.04 4.01
CA VAL A 152 7.64 -6.01 5.29
C VAL A 152 8.62 -5.60 6.39
N PHE A 153 8.25 -4.61 7.20
CA PHE A 153 9.12 -3.93 8.17
C PHE A 153 8.59 -4.10 9.59
N SER A 154 9.49 -4.21 10.57
CA SER A 154 9.17 -4.45 11.97
C SER A 154 10.07 -3.65 12.91
N GLY A 155 9.69 -3.60 14.19
CA GLY A 155 10.46 -2.91 15.24
C GLY A 155 10.24 -1.41 15.32
N ALA A 156 10.98 -0.75 16.22
CA ALA A 156 10.77 0.65 16.60
C ALA A 156 10.91 1.65 15.45
N ARG A 157 11.68 1.31 14.40
CA ARG A 157 11.93 2.17 13.22
C ARG A 157 11.16 1.74 11.99
N ALA A 158 10.21 0.81 12.11
CA ALA A 158 9.47 0.26 10.96
C ALA A 158 8.84 1.35 10.09
N SER A 159 8.22 2.38 10.69
CA SER A 159 7.58 3.46 9.93
C SER A 159 8.57 4.28 9.11
N GLU A 160 9.73 4.60 9.68
CA GLU A 160 10.80 5.32 8.99
C GLU A 160 11.37 4.47 7.84
N GLN A 161 11.65 3.20 8.11
CA GLN A 161 12.19 2.27 7.11
C GLN A 161 11.21 1.98 5.98
N ALA A 162 9.93 1.82 6.29
CA ALA A 162 8.87 1.60 5.30
C ALA A 162 8.72 2.82 4.37
N ARG A 163 8.72 4.03 4.92
CA ARG A 163 8.70 5.27 4.12
C ARG A 163 9.98 5.42 3.31
N ALA A 164 11.15 5.22 3.91
CA ALA A 164 12.42 5.29 3.19
C ALA A 164 12.48 4.28 2.04
N ARG A 165 11.91 3.08 2.22
CA ARG A 165 11.79 2.08 1.15
C ARG A 165 10.86 2.56 0.04
N ALA A 166 9.67 3.04 0.40
CA ALA A 166 8.71 3.57 -0.56
C ALA A 166 9.31 4.72 -1.39
N ASP A 167 10.00 5.64 -0.72
CA ASP A 167 10.58 6.84 -1.32
C ASP A 167 11.78 6.54 -2.25
N THR A 168 12.26 5.29 -2.32
CA THR A 168 13.22 4.86 -3.38
C THR A 168 12.60 4.82 -4.79
N LEU A 169 11.28 5.00 -4.89
CA LEU A 169 10.51 5.02 -6.15
C LEU A 169 10.24 6.44 -6.68
N LEU A 170 10.64 7.47 -5.92
CA LEU A 170 10.56 8.87 -6.30
C LEU A 170 11.68 9.21 -7.30
#